data_AF-A0A527YRC5-F1
#
_entry.id   AF-A0A527YRC5-F1
#
_cell.length_a   1.000
_cell.length_b   1.000
_cell.length_c   1.000
_cell.angle_alpha   90.00
_cell.angle_beta   90.00
_cell.angle_gamma   90.00
#
_symmetry.space_group_name_H-M   'P 1'
#
loop_
_entity.id
_entity.type
_entity.pdbx_description
1 polymer ?
#
loop_
_entity_poly.entity_id
_entity_poly.type
_entity_poly.pdbx_seq_one_letter_code
_entity_poly.pdbx_strand_id
1 'polypeptide(L)'
;DAHCASLAEAAGVAGKTWRAYLSTSDTDARDRIGRGPWSNAKGVKIADDVASLHSDANAITKQTALNEKGEMVNGRGDKPNRHDILTGSKPDGTKIADQTCGDWTVSG
;
A
#
# COMPACT_ATOMS: atom_id res chain seq x y z
N ASP A 1 -4.01 -3.00 9.61
CA ASP A 1 -5.41 -3.23 9.16
C ASP A 1 -6.42 -2.27 9.76
N ALA A 2 -6.65 -2.27 11.07
CA ALA A 2 -7.68 -1.41 11.71
C ALA A 2 -7.56 0.08 11.33
N HIS A 3 -6.33 0.60 11.28
CA HIS A 3 -6.07 1.97 10.83
C HIS A 3 -6.55 2.22 9.39
N CYS A 4 -6.24 1.32 8.45
CA CYS A 4 -6.68 1.43 7.06
C CYS A 4 -8.21 1.37 6.94
N ALA A 5 -8.86 0.50 7.72
CA ALA A 5 -10.32 0.42 7.75
C ALA A 5 -10.95 1.71 8.29
N SER A 6 -10.41 2.27 9.38
CA SER A 6 -10.87 3.53 9.96
C SER A 6 -10.72 4.71 9.00
N LEU A 7 -9.60 4.80 8.29
CA LEU A 7 -9.39 5.84 7.26
C LEU A 7 -10.37 5.71 6.10
N ALA A 8 -10.60 4.48 5.61
CA ALA A 8 -11.55 4.24 4.54
C ALA A 8 -12.99 4.59 4.94
N GLU A 9 -13.40 4.23 6.15
CA GLU A 9 -14.70 4.60 6.70
C GLU A 9 -14.86 6.13 6.79
N ALA A 10 -13.84 6.82 7.32
CA ALA A 10 -13.83 8.28 7.42
C ALA A 10 -13.88 8.97 6.04
N ALA A 11 -13.35 8.33 4.99
CA ALA A 11 -13.44 8.78 3.60
C ALA A 11 -14.77 8.41 2.91
N GLY A 12 -15.67 7.70 3.60
CA GLY A 12 -16.95 7.26 3.06
C GLY A 12 -16.85 6.06 2.11
N VAL A 13 -15.75 5.31 2.13
CA VAL A 13 -15.59 4.11 1.30
C VAL A 13 -16.20 2.90 2.00
N ALA A 14 -17.29 2.39 1.44
CA ALA A 14 -17.97 1.18 1.92
C ALA A 14 -17.79 -0.02 0.96
N GLY A 15 -18.13 -1.22 1.44
CA GLY A 15 -18.21 -2.43 0.61
C GLY A 15 -16.87 -3.06 0.20
N LYS A 16 -15.76 -2.63 0.81
CA LYS A 16 -14.41 -3.19 0.59
C LYS A 16 -13.77 -3.56 1.92
N THR A 17 -12.91 -4.57 1.90
CA THR A 17 -12.05 -4.89 3.05
C THR A 17 -10.68 -4.26 2.82
N TRP A 18 -10.27 -3.38 3.74
CA TRP A 18 -8.97 -2.71 3.67
C TRP A 18 -7.94 -3.44 4.51
N ARG A 19 -6.77 -3.68 3.90
CA ARG A 19 -5.62 -4.33 4.54
C ARG A 19 -4.43 -3.36 4.49
N ALA A 20 -3.63 -3.37 5.55
CA ALA A 20 -2.31 -2.76 5.47
C ALA A 20 -1.44 -3.63 4.55
N TYR A 21 -0.79 -2.99 3.58
CA TYR A 21 0.17 -3.65 2.70
C TYR A 21 1.51 -3.77 3.43
N LEU A 22 1.56 -4.69 4.38
CA LEU A 22 2.70 -4.96 5.24
C LEU A 22 2.88 -6.47 5.32
N SER A 23 4.11 -6.94 5.18
CA SER A 23 4.46 -8.32 5.53
C SER A 23 4.58 -8.46 7.05
N THR A 24 4.34 -9.66 7.54
CA THR A 24 4.60 -10.10 8.92
C THR A 24 5.59 -11.26 8.88
N SER A 25 5.97 -11.80 10.04
CA SER A 25 6.81 -12.98 10.18
C SER A 25 6.29 -14.19 9.41
N ASP A 26 4.96 -14.33 9.31
CA ASP A 26 4.30 -15.45 8.64
C ASP A 26 3.69 -15.09 7.28
N THR A 27 3.33 -13.82 7.04
CA THR A 27 2.49 -13.43 5.90
C THR A 27 3.22 -12.51 4.94
N ASP A 28 3.13 -12.80 3.65
CA ASP A 28 3.62 -11.94 2.58
C ASP A 28 2.59 -10.84 2.26
N ALA A 29 3.04 -9.59 2.09
CA ALA A 29 2.15 -8.46 1.80
C ALA A 29 1.32 -8.66 0.52
N ARG A 30 1.94 -9.24 -0.53
CA ARG A 30 1.29 -9.49 -1.82
C ARG A 30 0.06 -10.40 -1.74
N ASP A 31 0.01 -11.30 -0.77
CA ASP A 31 -1.07 -12.27 -0.63
C ASP A 31 -2.31 -11.67 0.09
N ARG A 32 -2.16 -10.48 0.69
CA ARG A 32 -3.20 -9.82 1.48
C ARG A 32 -4.15 -8.94 0.65
N ILE A 33 -3.81 -8.64 -0.61
CA ILE A 33 -4.45 -7.57 -1.40
C ILE A 33 -5.31 -8.06 -2.58
N GLY A 34 -5.54 -9.37 -2.65
CA GLY A 34 -6.29 -10.00 -3.74
C GLY A 34 -5.47 -10.10 -5.03
N ARG A 35 -6.13 -10.43 -6.15
CA ARG A 35 -5.46 -10.70 -7.44
C ARG A 35 -5.49 -9.53 -8.42
N GLY A 36 -6.18 -8.44 -8.09
CA GLY A 36 -6.42 -7.30 -8.98
C GLY A 36 -7.74 -7.40 -9.75
N PRO A 37 -7.99 -6.47 -10.68
CA PRO A 37 -7.19 -5.27 -10.95
C PRO A 37 -7.27 -4.26 -9.81
N TRP A 38 -6.25 -3.42 -9.65
CA TRP A 38 -6.27 -2.34 -8.66
C TRP A 38 -6.44 -0.99 -9.35
N SER A 39 -7.24 -0.15 -8.71
CA SER A 39 -7.40 1.26 -9.05
C SER A 39 -7.11 2.12 -7.84
N ASN A 40 -6.64 3.35 -8.07
CA ASN A 40 -6.51 4.34 -7.00
C ASN A 40 -7.87 4.86 -6.53
N ALA A 41 -7.86 5.76 -5.55
CA ALA A 41 -9.08 6.35 -4.96
C ALA A 41 -9.99 7.08 -5.96
N LYS A 42 -9.49 7.47 -7.14
CA LYS A 42 -10.26 8.10 -8.23
C LYS A 42 -10.71 7.12 -9.32
N GLY A 43 -10.50 5.81 -9.12
CA GLY A 43 -10.87 4.77 -10.07
C GLY A 43 -9.87 4.58 -11.23
N VAL A 44 -8.76 5.31 -11.25
CA VAL A 44 -7.71 5.13 -12.28
C VAL A 44 -6.99 3.82 -12.02
N LYS A 45 -6.97 2.93 -13.01
CA LYS A 45 -6.28 1.63 -12.93
C LYS A 45 -4.77 1.82 -12.75
N ILE A 46 -4.20 1.15 -11.76
CA ILE A 46 -2.76 1.18 -11.45
C ILE A 46 -2.03 -0.13 -11.75
N ALA A 47 -2.75 -1.25 -11.79
CA ALA A 47 -2.19 -2.56 -12.12
C ALA A 47 -3.31 -3.54 -12.50
N ASP A 48 -3.02 -4.47 -13.41
CA ASP A 48 -3.95 -5.49 -13.88
C ASP A 48 -3.96 -6.73 -12.97
N ASP A 49 -2.77 -7.15 -12.54
CA ASP A 49 -2.54 -8.34 -11.73
C ASP A 49 -1.31 -8.19 -10.80
N VAL A 50 -1.13 -9.16 -9.90
CA VAL A 50 -0.07 -9.11 -8.88
C VAL A 50 1.31 -8.98 -9.54
N ALA A 51 1.54 -9.59 -10.71
CA ALA A 51 2.82 -9.49 -11.39
C ALA A 51 3.07 -8.06 -11.89
N SER A 52 2.07 -7.47 -12.56
CA SER A 52 2.15 -6.09 -13.04
C SER A 52 2.36 -5.09 -11.89
N LEU A 53 1.66 -5.27 -10.76
CA LEU A 53 1.76 -4.41 -9.58
C LEU A 53 3.18 -4.35 -9.01
N HIS A 54 3.92 -5.46 -9.04
CA HIS A 54 5.29 -5.57 -8.52
C HIS A 54 6.37 -5.48 -9.61
N SER A 55 6.00 -4.99 -10.80
CA SER A 55 6.91 -4.78 -11.92
C SER A 55 6.96 -3.30 -12.28
N ASP A 56 7.87 -2.91 -13.16
CA ASP A 56 7.94 -1.54 -13.70
C ASP A 56 6.72 -1.15 -14.55
N ALA A 57 5.83 -2.11 -14.88
CA ALA A 57 4.60 -1.83 -15.62
C ALA A 57 3.47 -1.24 -14.76
N ASN A 58 3.64 -1.20 -13.43
CA ASN A 58 2.65 -0.56 -12.56
C ASN A 58 2.57 0.94 -12.85
N ALA A 59 1.38 1.52 -12.69
CA ALA A 59 1.16 2.96 -12.85
C ALA A 59 1.11 3.68 -11.49
N ILE A 60 1.93 3.29 -10.52
CA ILE A 60 2.09 3.99 -9.24
C ILE A 60 3.12 5.10 -9.43
N THR A 61 2.63 6.33 -9.51
CA THR A 61 3.41 7.55 -9.75
C THR A 61 3.00 8.61 -8.73
N LYS A 62 3.72 9.74 -8.67
CA LYS A 62 3.31 10.88 -7.82
C LYS A 62 1.86 11.31 -8.09
N GLN A 63 1.41 11.22 -9.34
CA GLN A 63 0.09 11.67 -9.77
C GLN A 63 -1.02 10.66 -9.43
N THR A 64 -0.69 9.37 -9.34
CA THR A 64 -1.67 8.27 -9.19
C THR A 64 -1.66 7.64 -7.81
N ALA A 65 -0.59 7.79 -7.03
CA ALA A 65 -0.49 7.41 -5.62
C ALA A 65 -1.26 8.43 -4.76
N LEU A 66 -2.55 8.17 -4.57
CA LEU A 66 -3.46 9.02 -3.82
C LEU A 66 -3.73 8.43 -2.44
N ASN A 67 -4.01 9.30 -1.47
CA ASN A 67 -4.52 8.88 -0.16
C ASN A 67 -6.00 8.44 -0.25
N GLU A 68 -6.57 8.04 0.88
CA GLU A 68 -7.97 7.58 0.99
C GLU A 68 -9.00 8.64 0.57
N LYS A 69 -8.62 9.93 0.56
CA LYS A 69 -9.45 11.06 0.15
C LYS A 69 -9.28 11.43 -1.33
N GLY A 70 -8.41 10.73 -2.06
CA GLY A 70 -8.11 11.03 -3.46
C GLY A 70 -7.16 12.22 -3.65
N GLU A 71 -6.42 12.59 -2.61
CA GLU A 71 -5.44 13.67 -2.62
C GLU A 71 -4.03 13.12 -2.90
N MET A 72 -3.18 13.94 -3.49
CA MET A 72 -1.79 13.57 -3.77
C MET A 72 -1.01 13.43 -2.46
N VAL A 73 -0.28 12.33 -2.31
CA VAL A 73 0.66 12.18 -1.20
C VAL A 73 1.90 13.02 -1.48
N ASN A 74 2.33 13.84 -0.51
CA ASN A 74 3.58 14.59 -0.62
C ASN A 74 4.74 13.66 -0.99
N GLY A 75 5.48 13.99 -2.03
CA GLY A 75 6.64 13.22 -2.46
C GLY A 75 7.84 14.11 -2.69
N ARG A 76 8.73 13.65 -3.57
CA ARG A 76 9.91 14.42 -3.99
C ARG A 76 9.48 15.82 -4.45
N GLY A 77 10.11 16.84 -3.87
CA GLY A 77 9.83 18.25 -4.13
C GLY A 77 8.84 18.93 -3.16
N ASP A 78 8.11 18.16 -2.33
CA ASP A 78 7.13 18.70 -1.39
C ASP A 78 7.68 18.78 0.04
N LYS A 79 7.01 19.55 0.92
CA LYS A 79 7.36 19.68 2.34
C LYS A 79 6.17 19.33 3.24
N PRO A 80 6.31 18.37 4.18
CA PRO A 80 7.43 17.44 4.31
C PRO A 80 7.48 16.46 3.13
N ASN A 81 8.68 16.00 2.77
CA ASN A 81 8.85 14.96 1.76
C ASN A 81 8.46 13.58 2.36
N ARG A 82 7.50 12.87 1.76
CA ARG A 82 7.14 11.50 2.15
C ARG A 82 7.41 10.52 1.00
N HIS A 83 8.68 10.21 0.80
CA HIS A 83 9.12 9.32 -0.28
C HIS A 83 9.18 7.83 0.07
N ASP A 84 9.23 7.49 1.36
CA ASP A 84 9.39 6.12 1.82
C ASP A 84 8.06 5.52 2.30
N ILE A 85 7.87 4.24 2.02
CA ILE A 85 6.78 3.43 2.54
C ILE A 85 7.40 2.19 3.16
N LEU A 86 7.11 1.97 4.45
CA LEU A 86 7.52 0.73 5.11
C LEU A 86 6.57 -0.39 4.73
N THR A 87 7.12 -1.53 4.31
CA THR A 87 6.33 -2.72 3.92
C THR A 87 6.85 -4.02 4.52
N GLY A 88 8.10 -4.05 5.02
CA GLY A 88 8.75 -5.29 5.46
C GLY A 88 8.87 -6.35 4.35
N SER A 89 8.86 -5.91 3.08
CA SER A 89 8.73 -6.78 1.91
C SER A 89 9.81 -6.52 0.88
N LYS A 90 10.16 -7.55 0.12
CA LYS A 90 10.99 -7.46 -1.09
C LYS A 90 10.21 -6.75 -2.22
N PRO A 91 10.88 -6.37 -3.34
CA PRO A 91 10.20 -5.77 -4.48
C PRO A 91 9.05 -6.61 -5.05
N ASP A 92 9.11 -7.93 -4.92
CA ASP A 92 8.05 -8.85 -5.36
C ASP A 92 6.90 -9.00 -4.34
N GLY A 93 6.94 -8.26 -3.22
CA GLY A 93 5.92 -8.29 -2.18
C GLY A 93 5.98 -9.50 -1.23
N THR A 94 7.02 -10.33 -1.32
CA THR A 94 7.29 -11.40 -0.35
C THR A 94 7.97 -10.83 0.89
N LYS A 95 7.78 -11.47 2.06
CA LYS A 95 8.35 -10.96 3.31
C LYS A 95 9.88 -10.96 3.32
N ILE A 96 10.45 -10.00 4.04
CA ILE A 96 11.85 -10.02 4.46
C ILE A 96 11.89 -10.49 5.91
N ALA A 97 12.55 -11.62 6.17
CA ALA A 97 12.69 -12.15 7.52
C ALA A 97 13.31 -11.11 8.45
N ASP A 98 12.75 -10.98 9.65
CA ASP A 98 13.22 -10.11 10.74
C ASP A 98 13.27 -8.60 10.42
N GLN A 99 12.63 -8.14 9.34
CA GLN A 99 12.54 -6.70 8.96
C GLN A 99 11.10 -6.15 9.00
N THR A 100 10.29 -6.64 9.95
CA THR A 100 8.90 -6.19 10.17
C THR A 100 8.73 -5.37 11.44
N CYS A 101 9.84 -4.92 12.08
CA CYS A 101 9.80 -4.22 13.37
C CYS A 101 9.05 -5.01 14.46
N GLY A 102 9.34 -6.31 14.58
CA GLY A 102 8.63 -7.21 15.49
C GLY A 102 7.14 -7.32 15.15
N ASP A 103 6.82 -7.56 13.88
CA ASP A 103 5.45 -7.57 13.36
C ASP A 103 4.67 -6.29 13.67
N TRP A 104 5.37 -5.16 13.50
CA TRP A 104 4.87 -3.80 13.67
C TRP A 104 4.41 -3.49 15.10
N THR A 105 4.97 -4.20 16.09
CA THR A 105 4.68 -4.00 17.51
C THR A 105 5.78 -3.23 18.26
N VAL A 106 6.95 -3.07 17.64
CA VAL A 106 8.09 -2.37 18.24
C VAL A 106 8.29 -1.01 17.57
N SER A 107 8.49 0.03 18.39
CA SER A 107 8.95 1.35 17.96
C SER A 107 10.44 1.52 18.28
N GLY A 108 11.14 2.29 17.45
CA GLY A 108 12.49 2.80 17.74
C GLY A 108 12.46 4.14 18.45
#